data_AF-A0A1X6PL75-F1
#
_entry.id   AF-A0A1X6PL75-F1
#
_cell.length_a   1.000
_cell.length_b   1.000
_cell.length_c   1.000
_cell.angle_alpha   90.00
_cell.angle_beta   90.00
_cell.angle_gamma   90.00
#
_symmetry.space_group_name_H-M   'P 1'
#
loop_
_entity.id
_entity.type
_entity.pdbx_description
1 polymer ?
#
loop_
_entity_poly.entity_id
_entity_poly.type
_entity_poly.pdbx_seq_one_letter_code
_entity_poly.pdbx_strand_id
1 'polypeptide(L)'
;MSSALFWGSVGVLVPLMSNSLRKLPLMRRPWEHVLAFGGGIVFGNGVNSATVYMEDNLERVRSARAAAEATMAMRRAVAAEEPATAPPAPAPTVSGE
;
A
#
# COMPACT_ATOMS: atom_id res chain seq x y z
N MET A 1 5.21 5.23 -22.09
CA MET A 1 5.08 3.92 -22.76
C MET A 1 3.80 3.26 -22.25
N SER A 2 2.94 2.73 -23.12
CA SER A 2 1.70 2.07 -22.69
C SER A 2 2.02 0.79 -21.90
N SER A 3 1.52 0.68 -20.65
CA SER A 3 1.74 -0.48 -19.78
C SER A 3 1.23 -1.78 -20.44
N ALA A 4 0.10 -1.71 -21.14
CA ALA A 4 -0.45 -2.83 -21.89
C ALA A 4 0.51 -3.32 -22.99
N LEU A 5 1.14 -2.42 -23.74
CA LEU A 5 2.10 -2.80 -24.78
C LEU A 5 3.36 -3.42 -24.16
N PHE A 6 3.86 -2.84 -23.06
CA PHE A 6 5.01 -3.39 -22.35
C PHE A 6 4.74 -4.81 -21.86
N TRP A 7 3.64 -5.01 -21.12
CA TRP A 7 3.29 -6.30 -20.55
C TRP A 7 2.89 -7.33 -21.62
N GLY A 8 2.21 -6.90 -22.68
CA GLY A 8 1.94 -7.74 -23.84
C GLY A 8 3.23 -8.22 -24.53
N SER A 9 4.19 -7.32 -24.77
CA SER A 9 5.49 -7.68 -25.34
C SER A 9 6.28 -8.63 -24.44
N VAL A 10 6.26 -8.43 -23.13
CA VAL A 10 6.85 -9.37 -22.16
C VAL A 10 6.19 -10.75 -22.28
N GLY A 11 4.87 -10.81 -22.41
CA GLY A 11 4.12 -12.04 -22.64
C GLY A 11 4.56 -12.79 -23.90
N VAL A 12 4.82 -12.09 -25.00
CA VAL A 12 5.34 -12.67 -26.27
C VAL A 12 6.80 -13.11 -26.15
N LEU A 13 7.60 -12.45 -25.32
CA LEU A 13 9.01 -12.77 -25.14
C LEU A 13 9.21 -14.16 -24.51
N VAL A 14 8.31 -14.57 -23.62
CA VAL A 14 8.37 -15.86 -22.92
C VAL A 14 8.34 -17.07 -23.89
N PRO A 15 7.34 -17.23 -24.78
CA PRO A 15 7.32 -18.31 -25.76
C PRO A 15 8.42 -18.18 -26.83
N LEU A 16 8.82 -16.96 -27.20
CA LEU A 16 9.96 -16.75 -28.10
C LEU A 16 11.26 -17.28 -27.49
N MET A 17 11.50 -17.00 -26.21
CA MET A 17 12.66 -17.51 -25.49
C MET A 17 12.57 -19.04 -25.30
N SER A 18 11.38 -19.59 -25.05
CA SER A 18 11.20 -21.04 -24.99
C SER A 18 11.55 -21.73 -26.31
N ASN A 19 11.13 -21.14 -27.44
CA ASN A 19 11.42 -21.67 -28.77
C ASN A 19 12.91 -21.50 -29.15
N SER A 20 13.55 -20.40 -28.76
CA SER A 20 14.98 -20.17 -29.01
C SER A 20 15.85 -21.20 -28.28
N LEU A 21 15.54 -21.51 -27.01
CA LEU A 21 16.25 -22.51 -26.22
C LEU A 21 16.09 -23.92 -26.79
N ARG A 22 14.96 -24.22 -27.44
CA ARG A 22 14.70 -25.51 -28.09
C ARG A 22 15.26 -25.60 -29.50
N LYS A 23 15.93 -24.55 -30.01
CA LYS A 23 16.37 -24.42 -31.41
C LYS A 23 15.25 -24.66 -32.43
N LEU A 24 14.01 -24.34 -32.05
CA LEU A 24 12.84 -24.42 -32.91
C LEU A 24 12.63 -23.07 -33.62
N PRO A 25 11.97 -23.03 -34.79
CA PRO A 25 11.61 -21.77 -35.42
C PRO A 25 10.83 -20.89 -34.44
N LEU A 26 11.24 -19.63 -34.29
CA LEU A 26 10.74 -18.70 -33.27
C LEU A 26 9.21 -18.61 -33.25
N MET A 27 8.58 -18.58 -34.43
CA MET A 27 7.13 -18.56 -34.60
C MET A 27 6.56 -19.92 -35.02
N ARG A 28 7.00 -21.01 -34.39
CA ARG A 28 6.45 -22.36 -34.67
C ARG A 28 4.93 -22.42 -34.53
N ARG A 29 4.38 -21.67 -33.57
CA ARG A 29 2.94 -21.56 -33.31
C ARG A 29 2.58 -20.09 -33.06
N PRO A 30 2.25 -19.32 -34.10
CA PRO A 30 2.01 -17.87 -33.97
C PRO A 30 0.82 -17.56 -33.07
N TRP A 31 -0.21 -18.42 -33.04
CA TRP A 31 -1.37 -18.23 -32.17
C TRP A 31 -1.06 -18.28 -30.67
N GLU A 32 -0.06 -19.09 -30.28
CA GLU A 32 0.39 -19.14 -28.87
C GLU A 32 0.98 -17.79 -28.42
N HIS A 33 1.59 -17.04 -29.35
CA HIS A 33 2.13 -15.71 -29.06
C HIS A 33 1.02 -14.68 -28.90
N VAL A 34 -0.08 -14.80 -29.66
CA VAL A 34 -1.26 -13.94 -29.50
C VAL A 34 -1.93 -14.18 -28.15
N LEU A 35 -2.09 -15.45 -27.76
CA LEU A 35 -2.59 -15.82 -26.44
C LEU A 35 -1.67 -15.31 -25.32
N ALA A 36 -0.35 -15.45 -25.49
CA ALA A 36 0.62 -14.96 -24.51
C ALA A 36 0.67 -13.42 -24.43
N PHE A 37 0.47 -12.72 -25.55
CA PHE A 37 0.33 -11.26 -25.59
C PHE A 37 -0.91 -10.80 -24.81
N GLY A 38 -2.05 -11.43 -25.08
CA GLY A 38 -3.30 -11.16 -24.35
C GLY A 38 -3.18 -11.49 -22.86
N GLY A 39 -2.58 -12.63 -22.53
CA GLY A 39 -2.28 -13.01 -21.15
C GLY A 39 -1.35 -12.03 -20.44
N GLY A 40 -0.33 -11.54 -21.15
CA GLY A 40 0.57 -10.49 -20.67
C GLY A 40 -0.18 -9.20 -20.32
N ILE A 41 -1.08 -8.74 -21.19
CA ILE A 41 -1.91 -7.54 -20.92
C ILE A 41 -2.77 -7.72 -19.66
N VAL A 42 -3.48 -8.86 -19.55
CA VAL A 42 -4.34 -9.15 -18.39
C VAL A 42 -3.51 -9.18 -17.10
N PHE A 43 -2.35 -9.84 -17.15
CA PHE A 43 -1.42 -9.88 -16.02
C PHE A 43 -0.92 -8.48 -15.64
N GLY A 44 -0.53 -7.67 -16.63
CA GLY A 44 -0.09 -6.29 -16.42
C GLY A 44 -1.16 -5.41 -15.79
N ASN A 45 -2.42 -5.57 -16.19
CA ASN A 45 -3.55 -4.89 -15.55
C ASN A 45 -3.73 -5.34 -14.09
N GLY A 46 -3.59 -6.63 -13.81
CA GLY A 46 -3.59 -7.18 -12.46
C GLY A 46 -2.50 -6.55 -11.58
N VAL A 47 -1.26 -6.52 -12.07
CA VAL A 47 -0.12 -5.89 -11.38
C VAL A 47 -0.39 -4.42 -11.11
N ASN A 48 -0.87 -3.66 -12.10
CA ASN A 48 -1.17 -2.23 -11.93
C ASN A 48 -2.30 -1.98 -10.91
N SER A 49 -3.32 -2.83 -10.90
CA SER A 49 -4.39 -2.72 -9.91
C SER A 49 -3.88 -3.03 -8.50
N ALA A 50 -2.98 -4.01 -8.36
CA ALA A 50 -2.39 -4.37 -7.09
C ALA A 50 -1.48 -3.27 -6.55
N THR A 51 -0.68 -2.61 -7.41
CA THR A 51 0.18 -1.49 -6.99
C THR A 51 -0.64 -0.32 -6.48
N VAL A 52 -1.70 0.07 -7.20
CA VAL A 52 -2.61 1.15 -6.77
C VAL A 52 -3.28 0.80 -5.44
N TYR A 53 -3.74 -0.44 -5.28
CA TYR A 53 -4.33 -0.89 -4.02
C TYR A 53 -3.33 -0.83 -2.85
N MET A 54 -2.08 -1.22 -3.07
CA MET A 54 -1.05 -1.17 -2.04
C MET A 54 -0.69 0.28 -1.66
N GLU A 55 -0.57 1.17 -2.64
CA GLU A 55 -0.30 2.59 -2.41
C GLU A 55 -1.41 3.25 -1.58
N ASP A 56 -2.68 3.03 -1.95
CA ASP A 56 -3.83 3.56 -1.21
C ASP A 56 -3.87 3.02 0.23
N ASN A 57 -3.61 1.72 0.43
CA ASN A 57 -3.56 1.16 1.79
C ASN A 57 -2.42 1.73 2.64
N LEU A 58 -1.24 1.96 2.05
CA LEU A 58 -0.13 2.58 2.76
C LEU A 58 -0.45 4.02 3.16
N GLU A 59 -1.11 4.79 2.30
CA GLU A 59 -1.52 6.16 2.59
C GLU A 59 -2.58 6.22 3.69
N ARG A 60 -3.56 5.31 3.68
CA ARG A 60 -4.55 5.16 4.76
C ARG A 60 -3.92 4.87 6.12
N VAL A 61 -2.96 3.96 6.17
CA VAL A 61 -2.26 3.64 7.44
C VAL A 61 -1.43 4.83 7.93
N ARG A 62 -0.74 5.53 7.03
CA ARG A 62 0.07 6.72 7.37
C ARG A 62 -0.79 7.86 7.91
N SER A 63 -1.90 8.17 7.22
CA SER A 63 -2.83 9.22 7.64
C SER A 63 -3.51 8.89 8.97
N ALA A 64 -3.95 7.64 9.17
CA ALA A 64 -4.50 7.19 10.44
C ALA A 64 -3.49 7.33 11.59
N ARG A 65 -2.23 6.96 11.36
CA ARG A 65 -1.16 7.11 12.35
C ARG A 65 -0.90 8.58 12.69
N ALA A 66 -0.82 9.46 11.69
CA ALA A 66 -0.61 10.89 11.92
C ALA A 66 -1.76 11.53 12.72
N ALA A 67 -3.01 11.14 12.43
CA ALA A 67 -4.18 11.61 13.18
C ALA A 67 -4.15 11.12 14.64
N ALA A 68 -3.73 9.88 14.88
CA ALA A 68 -3.57 9.34 16.24
C ALA A 68 -2.47 10.09 17.02
N GLU A 69 -1.33 10.36 16.39
CA GLU A 69 -0.24 11.13 16.98
C GLU A 69 -0.67 12.58 17.31
N ALA A 70 -1.40 13.24 16.40
CA ALA A 70 -1.95 14.58 16.62
C ALA A 70 -2.97 14.61 17.77
N THR A 71 -3.86 13.62 17.83
CA THR A 71 -4.86 13.49 18.91
C THR A 71 -4.16 13.30 20.26
N MET A 72 -3.10 12.48 20.30
CA MET A 72 -2.32 12.26 21.51
C MET A 72 -1.55 13.52 21.93
N ALA A 73 -0.99 14.28 20.98
CA ALA A 73 -0.34 15.55 21.25
C ALA A 73 -1.31 16.58 21.83
N MET A 74 -2.52 16.70 21.28
CA MET A 74 -3.55 17.59 21.82
C MET A 74 -3.99 17.17 23.23
N ARG A 75 -4.19 15.86 23.48
CA ARG A 75 -4.47 15.35 24.82
C ARG A 75 -3.37 15.65 25.83
N ARG A 76 -2.09 15.55 25.41
CA ARG A 76 -0.96 15.91 26.26
C ARG A 76 -0.90 17.41 26.55
N ALA A 77 -1.20 18.26 25.57
CA ALA A 77 -1.26 19.71 25.76
C ALA A 77 -2.35 20.11 26.76
N VAL A 78 -3.56 19.53 26.63
CA VAL A 78 -4.66 19.75 27.58
C VAL A 78 -4.29 19.28 28.99
N ALA A 79 -3.67 18.09 29.13
CA ALA A 79 -3.23 17.59 30.44
C ALA A 79 -2.11 18.44 31.07
N ALA A 80 -1.27 19.08 30.26
CA ALA A 80 -0.23 20.00 30.73
C ALA A 80 -0.80 21.36 31.20
N GLU A 81 -2.00 21.72 30.76
CA GLU A 81 -2.73 22.93 31.17
C GLU A 81 -3.50 22.75 32.49
N GLU A 82 -3.67 21.51 32.96
CA GLU A 82 -4.43 21.16 34.17
C GLU A 82 -3.77 21.37 35.57
N PRO A 83 -2.55 21.91 35.78
CA PRO A 83 -2.04 22.09 37.15
C PRO A 83 -2.47 23.41 37.86
N ALA A 84 -3.27 24.29 37.24
CA ALA A 84 -3.57 25.61 37.83
C ALA A 84 -4.94 25.76 38.51
N THR A 85 -5.86 24.79 38.38
CA THR A 85 -7.24 24.95 38.89
C THR A 85 -7.74 23.76 39.72
N ALA A 86 -6.86 23.05 40.41
CA ALA A 86 -7.29 22.18 41.50
C ALA A 86 -7.86 23.09 42.62
N PRO A 87 -9.12 22.94 43.06
CA PRO A 87 -9.62 23.67 44.22
C PRO A 87 -8.74 23.31 45.43
N PRO A 88 -8.49 24.25 46.37
CA PRO A 88 -7.66 23.95 47.54
C PRO A 88 -8.23 22.73 48.25
N ALA A 89 -7.36 21.74 48.51
CA ALA A 89 -7.73 20.51 49.19
C ALA A 89 -8.55 20.84 50.45
N PRO A 90 -9.66 20.12 50.74
CA PRO A 90 -10.37 20.33 51.99
C PRO A 90 -9.39 20.09 53.14
N ALA A 91 -9.23 21.10 53.99
CA ALA A 91 -8.31 21.08 55.12
C ALA A 91 -8.53 19.80 55.95
N PRO A 92 -7.47 19.15 56.46
CA PRO A 92 -7.64 18.00 57.33
C PRO A 92 -8.43 18.47 58.56
N THR A 93 -9.67 18.02 58.69
CA THR A 93 -10.44 18.15 59.92
C THR A 93 -9.72 17.34 60.99
N VAL A 94 -8.89 18.03 61.77
CA VAL A 94 -8.41 17.53 63.06
C VAL A 94 -9.63 17.49 63.98
N SER A 95 -10.30 16.33 63.99
CA SER A 95 -11.30 16.02 65.01
C SER A 95 -10.53 15.53 66.22
N GLY A 96 -10.47 16.36 67.26
CA GLY A 96 -9.93 15.99 68.55
C GLY A 96 -10.92 15.12 69.32
N GLU A 97 -10.41 14.05 69.90
CA GLU A 97 -10.94 13.36 71.07
C GLU A 97 -9.78 13.12 72.05
#